data_AF-A0AAV7IWE8-F1
#
_entry.id   AF-A0AAV7IWE8-F1
#
_cell.length_a   1.000
_cell.length_b   1.000
_cell.length_c   1.000
_cell.angle_alpha   90.00
_cell.angle_beta   90.00
_cell.angle_gamma   90.00
#
_symmetry.space_group_name_H-M   'P 1'
#
loop_
_entity.id
_entity.type
_entity.pdbx_description
1 polymer ?
#
loop_
_entity_poly.entity_id
_entity_poly.type
_entity_poly.pdbx_seq_one_letter_code
_entity_poly.pdbx_strand_id
1 'polypeptide(L)'
;MAVYSSVLTEILKSMESGELNVNSIFSWEQYKEISVLQFAILNSCDELIDFLLENYVDLNISTKFLGTALHLAIKIKKLDIVKKLVSSGADINIMSSLDENLPPLHRAIESGAYEIVEFLVNSGADINLVAYNTLTLGFYSWQISSLNLAIFLTNIPVIELLLKHNAIIDQGSNQIPSTLHLALLGFKNLEILQILDKFGAKFEIIKDGEFTVEFRAAIEQDSVEIFKLFAKKCDNFWDIYNLRHETIAYHVIVFGSKNILRYLLDSGVNVDVVDRNDFSLLDVAVEMYFLKTHNYGIEDDMSLEIIKIIENHIIMLSAAGLYFNKKNSKVVNSEDLKPFREKCEKEINGLKSRKISDTNFNYFDVIVKNLHRLAVGLKHSDFCFVEDKILAEFPVYGSLMIEKLRRAIERKELLKNAAELYDIFYMVSRLSCDHDVTVKKGPDGQAHITSYKPIDSRTIDPRQLIRGQFISTTFDPRTVL
;
A
#
# COMPACT_ATOMS: atom_id res chain seq x y z
N MET A 1 16.04 -12.77 48.60
CA MET A 1 16.34 -14.21 48.62
C MET A 1 15.83 -14.89 49.89
N ALA A 2 16.34 -14.59 51.11
CA ALA A 2 15.90 -15.28 52.34
C ALA A 2 14.42 -15.06 52.74
N VAL A 3 13.90 -13.84 52.57
CA VAL A 3 12.48 -13.51 52.85
C VAL A 3 11.53 -14.16 51.84
N TYR A 4 11.99 -14.42 50.61
CA TYR A 4 11.15 -14.98 49.55
C TYR A 4 11.02 -16.50 49.66
N SER A 5 12.07 -17.19 50.12
CA SER A 5 12.02 -18.62 50.39
C SER A 5 11.09 -18.96 51.56
N SER A 6 11.05 -18.14 52.62
CA SER A 6 10.13 -18.35 53.74
C SER A 6 8.67 -18.17 53.33
N VAL A 7 8.36 -17.12 52.56
CA VAL A 7 7.00 -16.84 52.06
C VAL A 7 6.53 -17.93 51.09
N LEU A 8 7.41 -18.42 50.20
CA LEU A 8 7.11 -19.55 49.32
C LEU A 8 6.76 -20.81 50.13
N THR A 9 7.57 -21.14 51.13
CA THR A 9 7.36 -22.34 51.96
C THR A 9 6.05 -22.24 52.74
N GLU A 10 5.69 -21.05 53.20
CA GLU A 10 4.44 -20.79 53.92
C GLU A 10 3.23 -20.89 52.99
N ILE A 11 3.30 -20.29 51.79
CA ILE A 11 2.25 -20.42 50.77
C ILE A 11 2.01 -21.89 50.40
N LEU A 12 3.07 -22.65 50.12
CA LEU A 12 2.97 -24.07 49.77
C LEU A 12 2.35 -24.88 50.92
N LYS A 13 2.79 -24.66 52.17
CA LYS A 13 2.22 -25.33 53.35
C LYS A 13 0.74 -24.99 53.54
N SER A 14 0.35 -23.72 53.38
CA SER A 14 -1.05 -23.30 53.48
C SER A 14 -1.91 -23.85 52.34
N MET A 15 -1.34 -24.11 51.16
CA MET A 15 -2.02 -24.82 50.08
C MET A 15 -2.18 -26.31 50.38
N GLU A 16 -1.12 -26.97 50.87
CA GLU A 16 -1.14 -28.39 51.27
C GLU A 16 -2.11 -28.66 52.43
N SER A 17 -2.23 -27.73 53.38
CA SER A 17 -3.19 -27.81 54.49
C SER A 17 -4.64 -27.46 54.09
N GLY A 18 -4.85 -26.95 52.87
CA GLY A 18 -6.16 -26.52 52.37
C GLY A 18 -6.62 -25.16 52.90
N GLU A 19 -5.79 -24.44 53.65
CA GLU A 19 -6.08 -23.09 54.16
C GLU A 19 -6.10 -22.03 53.05
N LEU A 20 -5.26 -22.22 52.02
CA LEU A 20 -5.15 -21.33 50.87
C LEU A 20 -5.61 -22.05 49.60
N ASN A 21 -6.65 -21.52 48.95
CA ASN A 21 -7.10 -22.02 47.65
C ASN A 21 -6.14 -21.56 46.54
N VAL A 22 -5.86 -22.40 45.53
CA VAL A 22 -4.99 -22.05 44.40
C VAL A 22 -5.47 -20.81 43.61
N ASN A 23 -6.76 -20.51 43.64
CA ASN A 23 -7.41 -19.36 43.00
C ASN A 23 -7.54 -18.13 43.92
N SER A 24 -6.92 -18.14 45.10
CA SER A 24 -7.04 -17.04 46.07
C SER A 24 -6.49 -15.73 45.50
N ILE A 25 -7.19 -14.63 45.80
CA ILE A 25 -6.76 -13.27 45.50
C ILE A 25 -6.49 -12.57 46.83
N PHE A 26 -5.37 -11.86 46.92
CA PHE A 26 -4.99 -11.11 48.11
C PHE A 26 -4.39 -9.74 47.72
N SER A 27 -4.18 -8.89 48.72
CA SER A 27 -3.50 -7.60 48.54
C SER A 27 -1.99 -7.79 48.74
N TRP A 28 -1.16 -7.25 47.85
CA TRP A 28 0.31 -7.36 47.94
C TRP A 28 0.99 -6.08 47.50
N GLU A 29 1.75 -5.45 48.41
CA GLU A 29 2.53 -4.23 48.15
C GLU A 29 1.72 -3.13 47.46
N GLN A 30 2.12 -2.70 46.26
CA GLN A 30 1.49 -1.67 45.43
C GLN A 30 0.26 -2.18 44.66
N TYR A 31 0.01 -3.50 44.66
CA TYR A 31 -1.12 -4.12 43.99
C TYR A 31 -2.26 -4.38 44.98
N LYS A 32 -3.42 -3.77 44.74
CA LYS A 32 -4.59 -3.96 45.60
C LYS A 32 -5.15 -5.38 45.54
N GLU A 33 -5.01 -6.04 44.39
CA GLU A 33 -5.51 -7.38 44.12
C GLU A 33 -4.49 -8.12 43.25
N ILE A 34 -4.04 -9.30 43.71
CA ILE A 34 -3.16 -10.22 42.99
C ILE A 34 -3.59 -11.66 43.25
N SER A 35 -3.62 -12.51 42.23
CA SER A 35 -3.84 -13.95 42.41
C SER A 35 -2.55 -14.67 42.82
N VAL A 36 -2.65 -15.85 43.45
CA VAL A 36 -1.44 -16.63 43.82
C VAL A 36 -0.56 -16.92 42.60
N LEU A 37 -1.17 -17.23 41.45
CA LEU A 37 -0.43 -17.45 40.20
C LEU A 37 0.30 -16.19 39.72
N GLN A 38 -0.35 -15.02 39.76
CA GLN A 38 0.30 -13.76 39.40
C GLN A 38 1.46 -13.43 40.34
N PHE A 39 1.31 -13.70 41.64
CA PHE A 39 2.38 -13.54 42.62
C PHE A 39 3.57 -14.46 42.30
N ALA A 40 3.31 -15.72 41.97
CA ALA A 40 4.35 -16.67 41.55
C ALA A 40 5.11 -16.18 40.31
N ILE A 41 4.39 -15.65 39.31
CA ILE A 41 4.96 -15.11 38.07
C ILE A 41 5.81 -13.85 38.33
N LEU A 42 5.32 -12.89 39.12
CA LEU A 42 6.07 -11.67 39.46
C LEU A 42 7.41 -11.99 40.12
N ASN A 43 7.43 -13.02 40.96
CA ASN A 43 8.61 -13.45 41.68
C ASN A 43 9.47 -14.47 40.91
N SER A 44 9.08 -14.84 39.68
CA SER A 44 9.77 -15.86 38.87
C SER A 44 9.99 -17.17 39.64
N CYS A 45 8.98 -17.61 40.41
CA CYS A 45 9.04 -18.84 41.19
C CYS A 45 8.52 -20.03 40.38
N ASP A 46 9.40 -20.68 39.62
CA ASP A 46 9.03 -21.78 38.74
C ASP A 46 8.39 -22.95 39.48
N GLU A 47 8.89 -23.30 40.67
CA GLU A 47 8.35 -24.37 41.53
C GLU A 47 6.88 -24.12 41.88
N LEU A 48 6.53 -22.89 42.26
CA LEU A 48 5.15 -22.54 42.59
C LEU A 48 4.28 -22.45 41.34
N ILE A 49 4.81 -21.95 40.22
CA ILE A 49 4.08 -21.93 38.95
C ILE A 49 3.71 -23.36 38.56
N ASP A 50 4.68 -24.28 38.54
CA ASP A 50 4.47 -25.66 38.14
C ASP A 50 3.49 -26.37 39.08
N PHE A 51 3.62 -26.18 40.40
CA PHE A 51 2.66 -26.70 41.38
C PHE A 51 1.23 -26.19 41.13
N LEU A 52 1.05 -24.90 40.87
CA LEU A 52 -0.28 -24.31 40.61
C LEU A 52 -0.90 -24.84 39.32
N LEU A 53 -0.10 -25.01 38.27
CA LEU A 53 -0.55 -25.56 36.99
C LEU A 53 -0.97 -27.03 37.13
N GLU A 54 -0.22 -27.85 37.87
CA GLU A 54 -0.56 -29.25 38.17
C GLU A 54 -1.85 -29.39 39.00
N ASN A 55 -2.20 -28.35 39.78
CA ASN A 55 -3.40 -28.30 40.62
C ASN A 55 -4.57 -27.52 40.00
N TYR A 56 -4.61 -27.41 38.66
CA TYR A 56 -5.74 -26.84 37.90
C TYR A 56 -6.17 -25.43 38.36
N VAL A 57 -5.21 -24.56 38.66
CA VAL A 57 -5.47 -23.14 38.93
C VAL A 57 -6.22 -22.50 37.75
N ASP A 58 -7.16 -21.60 38.04
CA ASP A 58 -7.84 -20.80 37.03
C ASP A 58 -6.87 -19.77 36.44
N LEU A 59 -6.47 -20.01 35.20
CA LEU A 59 -5.50 -19.19 34.45
C LEU A 59 -6.08 -17.84 34.01
N ASN A 60 -7.40 -17.70 34.07
CA ASN A 60 -8.14 -16.57 33.51
C ASN A 60 -8.58 -15.56 34.58
N ILE A 61 -8.15 -15.74 35.84
CA ILE A 61 -8.34 -14.74 36.89
C ILE A 61 -7.69 -13.43 36.45
N SER A 62 -8.53 -12.40 36.23
CA SER A 62 -8.10 -11.05 35.86
C SER A 62 -8.21 -10.11 37.04
N THR A 63 -7.11 -9.46 37.42
CA THR A 63 -7.09 -8.41 38.44
C THR A 63 -6.96 -7.04 37.80
N LYS A 64 -7.51 -6.01 38.45
CA LYS A 64 -7.61 -4.65 37.90
C LYS A 64 -6.28 -4.07 37.41
N PHE A 65 -5.16 -4.41 38.06
CA PHE A 65 -3.84 -3.80 37.80
C PHE A 65 -2.87 -4.69 37.04
N LEU A 66 -3.14 -5.99 36.92
CA LEU A 66 -2.23 -6.94 36.28
C LEU A 66 -2.86 -7.63 35.06
N GLY A 67 -4.17 -7.51 34.86
CA GLY A 67 -4.88 -8.34 33.89
C GLY A 67 -4.86 -9.79 34.35
N THR A 68 -4.69 -10.74 33.42
CA THR A 68 -4.52 -12.17 33.73
C THR A 68 -3.06 -12.54 33.97
N ALA A 69 -2.80 -13.77 34.42
CA ALA A 69 -1.44 -14.32 34.50
C ALA A 69 -0.69 -14.23 33.15
N LEU A 70 -1.39 -14.46 32.04
CA LEU A 70 -0.83 -14.34 30.69
C LEU A 70 -0.43 -12.89 30.36
N HIS A 71 -1.29 -11.91 30.66
CA HIS A 71 -0.97 -10.49 30.48
C HIS A 71 0.28 -10.06 31.25
N LEU A 72 0.38 -10.50 32.51
CA LEU A 72 1.52 -10.22 33.36
C LEU A 72 2.80 -10.82 32.76
N ALA A 73 2.79 -12.11 32.41
CA ALA A 73 3.95 -12.79 31.83
C ALA A 73 4.46 -12.10 30.54
N ILE A 74 3.54 -11.60 29.71
CA ILE A 74 3.86 -10.82 28.51
C ILE A 74 4.46 -9.46 28.88
N LYS A 75 3.86 -8.74 29.84
CA LYS A 75 4.34 -7.42 30.30
C LYS A 75 5.77 -7.49 30.83
N ILE A 76 6.13 -8.56 31.53
CA ILE A 76 7.50 -8.80 32.03
C ILE A 76 8.40 -9.54 31.02
N LYS A 77 7.91 -9.81 29.80
CA LYS A 77 8.63 -10.44 28.68
C LYS A 77 9.21 -11.82 28.97
N LYS A 78 8.49 -12.65 29.75
CA LYS A 78 8.92 -14.01 30.11
C LYS A 78 8.30 -15.05 29.18
N LEU A 79 8.94 -15.30 28.03
CA LEU A 79 8.46 -16.24 27.01
C LEU A 79 8.21 -17.66 27.55
N ASP A 80 9.07 -18.18 28.42
CA ASP A 80 8.92 -19.54 28.95
C ASP A 80 7.65 -19.69 29.80
N ILE A 81 7.32 -18.67 30.59
CA ILE A 81 6.08 -18.61 31.37
C ILE A 81 4.88 -18.46 30.43
N VAL A 82 4.97 -17.62 29.39
CA VAL A 82 3.92 -17.51 28.36
C VAL A 82 3.63 -18.87 27.73
N LYS A 83 4.68 -19.60 27.33
CA LYS A 83 4.57 -20.95 26.76
C LYS A 83 3.91 -21.93 27.72
N LYS A 84 4.31 -21.95 29.00
CA LYS A 84 3.69 -22.78 30.05
C LYS A 84 2.20 -22.48 30.18
N LEU A 85 1.83 -21.20 30.35
CA LEU A 85 0.44 -20.79 30.54
C LEU A 85 -0.46 -21.15 29.34
N VAL A 86 -0.01 -20.87 28.11
CA VAL A 86 -0.76 -21.20 26.89
C VAL A 86 -0.89 -22.72 26.72
N SER A 87 0.18 -23.48 27.00
CA SER A 87 0.14 -24.95 26.92
C SER A 87 -0.77 -25.58 27.98
N SER A 88 -0.95 -24.91 29.12
CA SER A 88 -1.88 -25.31 30.19
C SER A 88 -3.32 -24.84 29.97
N GLY A 89 -3.63 -24.22 28.82
CA GLY A 89 -4.99 -23.84 28.45
C GLY A 89 -5.43 -22.44 28.90
N ALA A 90 -4.50 -21.52 29.16
CA ALA A 90 -4.84 -20.10 29.35
C ALA A 90 -5.55 -19.58 28.09
N ASP A 91 -6.61 -18.78 28.27
CA ASP A 91 -7.30 -18.17 27.14
C ASP A 91 -6.40 -17.14 26.45
N ILE A 92 -5.96 -17.47 25.25
CA ILE A 92 -5.01 -16.69 24.44
C ILE A 92 -5.63 -15.38 23.91
N ASN A 93 -6.96 -15.25 23.94
CA ASN A 93 -7.73 -14.11 23.44
C ASN A 93 -8.43 -13.32 24.56
N ILE A 94 -8.09 -13.61 25.82
CA ILE A 94 -8.78 -13.01 26.97
C ILE A 94 -8.62 -11.49 27.01
N MET A 95 -9.71 -10.76 27.19
CA MET A 95 -9.67 -9.31 27.35
C MET A 95 -9.23 -8.97 28.78
N SER A 96 -8.18 -8.17 28.92
CA SER A 96 -7.75 -7.69 30.23
C SER A 96 -8.78 -6.76 30.87
N SER A 97 -8.91 -6.76 32.20
CA SER A 97 -9.59 -5.67 32.94
C SER A 97 -8.70 -4.46 33.23
N LEU A 98 -7.42 -4.53 32.83
CA LEU A 98 -6.48 -3.42 32.83
C LEU A 98 -6.92 -2.35 31.82
N ASP A 99 -6.66 -1.07 32.13
CA ASP A 99 -7.06 0.22 31.51
C ASP A 99 -7.14 0.40 29.97
N GLU A 100 -7.11 -0.66 29.16
CA GLU A 100 -7.21 -0.63 27.69
C GLU A 100 -7.94 -1.86 27.11
N ASN A 101 -8.41 -2.81 27.95
CA ASN A 101 -9.00 -4.07 27.49
C ASN A 101 -8.16 -4.78 26.41
N LEU A 102 -6.83 -4.69 26.46
CA LEU A 102 -5.97 -5.31 25.45
C LEU A 102 -6.02 -6.84 25.59
N PRO A 103 -6.14 -7.59 24.47
CA PRO A 103 -5.82 -9.00 24.41
C PRO A 103 -4.30 -9.26 24.59
N PRO A 104 -3.90 -10.52 24.88
CA PRO A 104 -2.51 -10.93 24.98
C PRO A 104 -1.66 -10.53 23.77
N LEU A 105 -2.18 -10.71 22.55
CA LEU A 105 -1.46 -10.36 21.32
C LEU A 105 -1.16 -8.85 21.23
N HIS A 106 -2.14 -7.98 21.48
CA HIS A 106 -1.93 -6.53 21.48
C HIS A 106 -0.92 -6.10 22.54
N ARG A 107 -0.99 -6.68 23.75
CA ARG A 107 -0.02 -6.40 24.81
C ARG A 107 1.40 -6.84 24.42
N ALA A 108 1.53 -7.98 23.72
CA ALA A 108 2.83 -8.44 23.23
C ALA A 108 3.42 -7.47 22.20
N ILE A 109 2.59 -6.99 21.27
CA ILE A 109 2.96 -5.99 20.25
C ILE A 109 3.37 -4.66 20.91
N GLU A 110 2.55 -4.14 21.82
CA GLU A 110 2.81 -2.92 22.59
C GLU A 110 4.13 -3.01 23.37
N SER A 111 4.37 -4.15 24.02
CA SER A 111 5.62 -4.37 24.77
C SER A 111 6.86 -4.50 23.87
N GLY A 112 6.69 -4.66 22.55
CA GLY A 112 7.77 -4.91 21.60
C GLY A 112 8.46 -6.28 21.79
N ALA A 113 7.76 -7.28 22.30
CA ALA A 113 8.29 -8.62 22.55
C ALA A 113 8.04 -9.54 21.33
N TYR A 114 8.86 -9.42 20.28
CA TYR A 114 8.66 -10.11 19.00
C TYR A 114 8.51 -11.63 19.16
N GLU A 115 9.34 -12.29 19.97
CA GLU A 115 9.32 -13.74 20.17
C GLU A 115 8.01 -14.20 20.83
N ILE A 116 7.43 -13.36 21.69
CA ILE A 116 6.12 -13.60 22.28
C ILE A 116 5.02 -13.41 21.24
N VAL A 117 5.09 -12.37 20.41
CA VAL A 117 4.14 -12.14 19.31
C VAL A 117 4.13 -13.35 18.36
N GLU A 118 5.32 -13.79 17.92
CA GLU A 118 5.48 -14.95 17.05
C GLU A 118 4.91 -16.21 17.68
N PHE A 119 5.18 -16.46 18.96
CA PHE A 119 4.61 -17.60 19.67
C PHE A 119 3.08 -17.54 19.75
N LEU A 120 2.50 -16.39 20.12
CA LEU A 120 1.04 -16.24 20.24
C LEU A 120 0.33 -16.43 18.90
N VAL A 121 0.87 -15.83 17.83
CA VAL A 121 0.36 -15.99 16.46
C VAL A 121 0.38 -17.47 16.04
N ASN A 122 1.50 -18.16 16.27
CA ASN A 122 1.64 -19.58 15.94
C ASN A 122 0.78 -20.49 16.83
N SER A 123 0.38 -20.02 18.01
CA SER A 123 -0.47 -20.76 18.96
C SER A 123 -1.97 -20.51 18.73
N GLY A 124 -2.35 -19.81 17.66
CA GLY A 124 -3.75 -19.60 17.28
C GLY A 124 -4.44 -18.42 17.97
N ALA A 125 -3.67 -17.41 18.42
CA ALA A 125 -4.27 -16.13 18.83
C ALA A 125 -5.09 -15.53 17.68
N ASP A 126 -6.25 -14.95 17.99
CA ASP A 126 -7.07 -14.26 16.99
C ASP A 126 -6.40 -12.94 16.60
N ILE A 127 -5.73 -12.96 15.45
CA ILE A 127 -5.01 -11.82 14.86
C ILE A 127 -5.94 -10.65 14.53
N ASN A 128 -7.23 -10.91 14.30
CA ASN A 128 -8.20 -9.93 13.88
C ASN A 128 -9.08 -9.43 15.04
N LEU A 129 -8.81 -9.90 16.27
CA LEU A 129 -9.43 -9.36 17.46
C LEU A 129 -9.11 -7.87 17.59
N VAL A 130 -10.10 -7.08 17.98
CA VAL A 130 -9.97 -5.64 18.15
C VAL A 130 -9.99 -5.26 19.62
N ALA A 131 -9.12 -4.32 19.99
CA ALA A 131 -9.02 -3.79 21.35
C ALA A 131 -9.42 -2.31 21.37
N TYR A 132 -9.72 -1.73 22.53
CA TYR A 132 -9.99 -0.30 22.64
C TYR A 132 -8.69 0.44 22.93
N ASN A 133 -8.30 1.38 22.06
CA ASN A 133 -7.11 2.20 22.28
C ASN A 133 -7.48 3.50 23.00
N THR A 134 -6.82 3.80 24.12
CA THR A 134 -6.88 5.10 24.82
C THR A 134 -5.61 5.94 24.64
N LEU A 135 -4.54 5.36 24.07
CA LEU A 135 -3.25 6.02 23.82
C LEU A 135 -3.31 7.05 22.68
N THR A 136 -4.40 7.08 21.91
CA THR A 136 -4.59 8.08 20.85
C THR A 136 -5.25 9.31 21.43
N LEU A 137 -4.44 10.33 21.72
CA LEU A 137 -4.78 11.70 22.13
C LEU A 137 -6.27 12.10 21.95
N GLY A 138 -7.02 12.09 23.05
CA GLY A 138 -8.19 12.96 23.28
C GLY A 138 -9.48 12.65 22.49
N PHE A 139 -10.52 12.29 23.24
CA PHE A 139 -11.97 12.45 22.96
C PHE A 139 -12.75 11.33 22.27
N TYR A 140 -12.14 10.28 21.70
CA TYR A 140 -12.90 9.14 21.16
C TYR A 140 -12.22 7.79 21.44
N SER A 141 -12.99 6.79 21.87
CA SER A 141 -12.53 5.41 22.05
C SER A 141 -12.62 4.70 20.71
N TRP A 142 -11.48 4.52 20.04
CA TRP A 142 -11.39 3.78 18.77
C TRP A 142 -10.99 2.34 19.05
N GLN A 143 -11.49 1.44 18.22
CA GLN A 143 -11.01 0.08 18.16
C GLN A 143 -9.72 -0.01 17.34
N ILE A 144 -8.79 -0.86 17.76
CA ILE A 144 -7.51 -1.08 17.10
C ILE A 144 -7.27 -2.59 16.90
N SER A 145 -6.97 -2.99 15.67
CA SER A 145 -6.52 -4.33 15.34
C SER A 145 -5.04 -4.52 15.67
N SER A 146 -4.58 -5.77 15.78
CA SER A 146 -3.17 -6.07 15.99
C SER A 146 -2.29 -5.49 14.86
N LEU A 147 -2.78 -5.53 13.61
CA LEU A 147 -2.09 -4.95 12.46
C LEU A 147 -1.97 -3.43 12.57
N ASN A 148 -3.05 -2.73 12.89
CA ASN A 148 -3.04 -1.28 13.04
C ASN A 148 -2.15 -0.81 14.19
N LEU A 149 -2.12 -1.55 15.31
CA LEU A 149 -1.20 -1.27 16.41
C LEU A 149 0.26 -1.45 15.98
N ALA A 150 0.58 -2.53 15.27
CA ALA A 150 1.93 -2.77 14.76
C ALA A 150 2.39 -1.68 13.78
N ILE A 151 1.49 -1.18 12.91
CA ILE A 151 1.75 -0.07 11.99
C ILE A 151 1.98 1.23 12.75
N PHE A 152 1.10 1.56 13.71
CA PHE A 152 1.24 2.76 14.54
C PHE A 152 2.58 2.79 15.29
N LEU A 153 3.03 1.63 15.78
CA LEU A 153 4.33 1.47 16.44
C LEU A 153 5.50 1.28 15.46
N THR A 154 5.25 1.28 14.14
CA THR A 154 6.25 1.10 13.06
C THR A 154 7.08 -0.19 13.17
N ASN A 155 6.48 -1.27 13.67
CA ASN A 155 7.15 -2.56 13.90
C ASN A 155 7.07 -3.46 12.65
N ILE A 156 7.96 -3.23 11.68
CA ILE A 156 8.00 -3.96 10.39
C ILE A 156 7.99 -5.49 10.56
N PRO A 157 8.83 -6.12 11.42
CA PRO A 157 8.79 -7.58 11.59
C PRO A 157 7.43 -8.10 12.03
N VAL A 158 6.76 -7.40 12.96
CA VAL A 158 5.42 -7.78 13.42
C VAL A 158 4.39 -7.56 12.32
N ILE A 159 4.45 -6.46 11.57
CA ILE A 159 3.54 -6.20 10.44
C ILE A 159 3.62 -7.35 9.44
N GLU A 160 4.83 -7.74 9.01
CA GLU A 160 5.00 -8.86 8.07
C GLU A 160 4.50 -10.18 8.65
N LEU A 161 4.76 -10.46 9.93
CA LEU A 161 4.30 -11.68 10.58
C LEU A 161 2.76 -11.75 10.58
N LEU A 162 2.08 -10.68 10.96
CA LEU A 162 0.62 -10.61 11.00
C LEU A 162 0.02 -10.76 9.60
N LEU A 163 0.58 -10.08 8.59
CA LEU A 163 0.12 -10.18 7.21
C LEU A 163 0.32 -11.59 6.62
N LYS A 164 1.44 -12.27 6.94
CA LYS A 164 1.67 -13.68 6.55
C LYS A 164 0.64 -14.64 7.16
N HIS A 165 0.02 -14.27 8.28
CA HIS A 165 -1.02 -15.04 8.95
C HIS A 165 -2.43 -14.47 8.70
N ASN A 166 -2.64 -13.81 7.56
CA ASN A 166 -3.94 -13.31 7.09
C ASN A 166 -4.59 -12.26 8.01
N ALA A 167 -3.79 -11.36 8.59
CA ALA A 167 -4.33 -10.13 9.18
C ALA A 167 -5.13 -9.33 8.15
N ILE A 168 -6.32 -8.85 8.53
CA ILE A 168 -7.17 -8.08 7.63
C ILE A 168 -6.58 -6.68 7.43
N ILE A 169 -6.33 -6.33 6.16
CA ILE A 169 -5.74 -5.05 5.75
C ILE A 169 -6.80 -3.96 5.61
N ASP A 170 -7.89 -4.23 4.90
CA ASP A 170 -8.90 -3.21 4.58
C ASP A 170 -10.01 -3.16 5.65
N GLN A 171 -9.66 -2.90 6.91
CA GLN A 171 -10.57 -3.00 8.06
C GLN A 171 -11.23 -1.66 8.48
N GLY A 172 -11.23 -0.66 7.60
CA GLY A 172 -11.71 0.69 7.90
C GLY A 172 -13.21 0.75 8.18
N SER A 173 -13.58 1.16 9.39
CA SER A 173 -14.95 1.55 9.76
C SER A 173 -14.91 2.89 10.49
N ASN A 174 -16.07 3.48 10.80
CA ASN A 174 -16.11 4.72 11.60
C ASN A 174 -15.48 4.55 13.00
N GLN A 175 -15.21 3.32 13.46
CA GLN A 175 -14.64 3.00 14.77
C GLN A 175 -13.22 2.41 14.70
N ILE A 176 -12.76 1.97 13.52
CA ILE A 176 -11.43 1.38 13.30
C ILE A 176 -10.73 2.19 12.21
N PRO A 177 -9.59 2.84 12.50
CA PRO A 177 -8.86 3.61 11.50
C PRO A 177 -8.45 2.74 10.31
N SER A 178 -8.48 3.32 9.12
CA SER A 178 -7.93 2.70 7.91
C SER A 178 -6.44 2.39 8.09
N THR A 179 -6.05 1.14 7.83
CA THR A 179 -4.66 0.67 7.89
C THR A 179 -3.75 1.50 6.97
N LEU A 180 -4.26 1.80 5.77
CA LEU A 180 -3.55 2.64 4.80
C LEU A 180 -3.41 4.08 5.30
N HIS A 181 -4.46 4.63 5.93
CA HIS A 181 -4.41 5.97 6.53
C HIS A 181 -3.39 6.05 7.66
N LEU A 182 -3.35 5.06 8.57
CA LEU A 182 -2.35 5.02 9.65
C LEU A 182 -0.92 4.93 9.11
N ALA A 183 -0.70 4.11 8.07
CA ALA A 183 0.61 4.00 7.42
C ALA A 183 1.07 5.33 6.81
N LEU A 184 0.14 6.14 6.28
CA LEU A 184 0.43 7.47 5.73
C LEU A 184 0.76 8.51 6.81
N LEU A 185 0.19 8.41 8.02
CA LEU A 185 0.46 9.33 9.12
C LEU A 185 1.77 9.00 9.88
N GLY A 186 2.24 7.76 9.79
CA GLY A 186 3.39 7.26 10.55
C GLY A 186 4.76 7.57 9.93
N PHE A 187 5.82 7.27 10.69
CA PHE A 187 7.19 7.24 10.19
C PHE A 187 7.43 5.99 9.33
N LYS A 188 8.37 6.04 8.37
CA LYS A 188 8.65 4.94 7.42
C LYS A 188 7.44 4.50 6.58
N ASN A 189 6.52 5.43 6.36
CA ASN A 189 5.36 5.32 5.49
C ASN A 189 5.63 4.53 4.19
N LEU A 190 6.66 4.87 3.40
CA LEU A 190 6.91 4.21 2.10
C LEU A 190 7.16 2.70 2.23
N GLU A 191 7.98 2.26 3.19
CA GLU A 191 8.30 0.84 3.41
C GLU A 191 7.06 0.06 3.84
N ILE A 192 6.28 0.61 4.79
CA ILE A 192 5.03 -0.01 5.24
C ILE A 192 4.03 -0.10 4.09
N LEU A 193 3.86 0.98 3.32
CA LEU A 193 2.93 1.02 2.18
C LEU A 193 3.33 0.01 1.08
N GLN A 194 4.61 -0.18 0.82
CA GLN A 194 5.10 -1.20 -0.10
C GLN A 194 4.82 -2.62 0.39
N ILE A 195 4.98 -2.88 1.69
CA ILE A 195 4.59 -4.16 2.30
C ILE A 195 3.07 -4.36 2.15
N LEU A 196 2.26 -3.34 2.45
CA LEU A 196 0.81 -3.42 2.30
C LEU A 196 0.41 -3.68 0.83
N ASP A 197 1.00 -3.01 -0.16
CA ASP A 197 0.76 -3.29 -1.60
C ASP A 197 1.10 -4.74 -1.95
N LYS A 198 2.22 -5.27 -1.44
CA LYS A 198 2.65 -6.66 -1.64
C LYS A 198 1.63 -7.68 -1.11
N PHE A 199 0.97 -7.37 0.01
CA PHE A 199 -0.07 -8.22 0.60
C PHE A 199 -1.49 -7.89 0.09
N GLY A 200 -1.61 -7.05 -0.95
CA GLY A 200 -2.87 -6.83 -1.66
C GLY A 200 -3.73 -5.69 -1.13
N ALA A 201 -3.16 -4.74 -0.39
CA ALA A 201 -3.87 -3.54 0.05
C ALA A 201 -4.48 -2.76 -1.13
N LYS A 202 -5.64 -2.15 -0.87
CA LYS A 202 -6.34 -1.33 -1.87
C LYS A 202 -5.93 0.13 -1.76
N PHE A 203 -5.28 0.63 -2.80
CA PHE A 203 -4.94 2.03 -2.97
C PHE A 203 -6.02 2.74 -3.80
N GLU A 204 -7.17 2.97 -3.20
CA GLU A 204 -8.31 3.63 -3.87
C GLU A 204 -8.05 5.13 -4.02
N ILE A 205 -8.20 5.64 -5.24
CA ILE A 205 -8.09 7.08 -5.54
C ILE A 205 -9.43 7.78 -5.26
N ILE A 206 -10.54 7.18 -5.71
CA ILE A 206 -11.90 7.72 -5.55
C ILE A 206 -12.78 6.72 -4.82
N LYS A 207 -13.58 7.24 -3.87
CA LYS A 207 -14.67 6.53 -3.20
C LYS A 207 -15.89 7.44 -3.10
N ASP A 208 -17.07 6.92 -3.43
CA ASP A 208 -18.33 7.67 -3.42
C ASP A 208 -18.28 8.97 -4.25
N GLY A 209 -17.46 8.96 -5.31
CA GLY A 209 -17.27 10.10 -6.22
C GLY A 209 -16.31 11.19 -5.71
N GLU A 210 -15.74 11.04 -4.53
CA GLU A 210 -14.75 11.95 -3.96
C GLU A 210 -13.37 11.30 -3.86
N PHE A 211 -12.31 12.12 -3.84
CA PHE A 211 -10.97 11.61 -3.56
C PHE A 211 -10.88 11.09 -2.12
N THR A 212 -10.33 9.89 -1.97
CA THR A 212 -10.18 9.26 -0.65
C THR A 212 -9.33 10.11 0.28
N VAL A 213 -9.50 9.93 1.60
CA VAL A 213 -8.69 10.64 2.60
C VAL A 213 -7.23 10.22 2.47
N GLU A 214 -6.98 8.95 2.20
CA GLU A 214 -5.66 8.36 2.00
C GLU A 214 -4.97 8.92 0.75
N PHE A 215 -5.68 9.06 -0.36
CA PHE A 215 -5.11 9.65 -1.57
C PHE A 215 -4.77 11.12 -1.38
N ARG A 216 -5.61 11.89 -0.68
CA ARG A 216 -5.31 13.30 -0.34
C ARG A 216 -4.11 13.41 0.59
N ALA A 217 -4.03 12.57 1.63
CA ALA A 217 -2.87 12.52 2.53
C ALA A 217 -1.58 12.15 1.79
N ALA A 218 -1.64 11.28 0.77
CA ALA A 218 -0.50 10.97 -0.09
C ALA A 218 -0.05 12.17 -0.93
N ILE A 219 -0.99 13.00 -1.42
CA ILE A 219 -0.68 14.25 -2.12
C ILE A 219 -0.01 15.24 -1.17
N GLU A 220 -0.57 15.45 0.03
CA GLU A 220 -0.06 16.40 1.03
C GLU A 220 1.40 16.13 1.44
N GLN A 221 1.84 14.87 1.39
CA GLN A 221 3.21 14.48 1.70
C GLN A 221 4.24 14.83 0.61
N ASP A 222 3.79 15.15 -0.61
CA ASP A 222 4.61 15.48 -1.78
C ASP A 222 5.72 14.43 -2.10
N SER A 223 5.46 13.16 -1.77
CA SER A 223 6.30 12.02 -2.16
C SER A 223 5.79 11.38 -3.45
N VAL A 224 6.61 11.44 -4.50
CA VAL A 224 6.29 10.85 -5.81
C VAL A 224 6.19 9.33 -5.71
N GLU A 225 6.99 8.68 -4.86
CA GLU A 225 7.00 7.24 -4.65
C GLU A 225 5.69 6.75 -4.01
N ILE A 226 5.23 7.44 -2.96
CA ILE A 226 3.94 7.12 -2.31
C ILE A 226 2.78 7.40 -3.27
N PHE A 227 2.82 8.53 -3.97
CA PHE A 227 1.83 8.86 -4.98
C PHE A 227 1.73 7.79 -6.08
N LYS A 228 2.89 7.26 -6.53
CA LYS A 228 2.96 6.20 -7.54
C LYS A 228 2.30 4.89 -7.07
N LEU A 229 2.27 4.58 -5.77
CA LEU A 229 1.57 3.40 -5.27
C LEU A 229 0.06 3.47 -5.57
N PHE A 230 -0.54 4.67 -5.47
CA PHE A 230 -1.94 4.89 -5.87
C PHE A 230 -2.11 4.87 -7.38
N ALA A 231 -1.19 5.49 -8.13
CA ALA A 231 -1.28 5.62 -9.57
C ALA A 231 -1.07 4.30 -10.36
N LYS A 232 -0.34 3.33 -9.78
CA LYS A 232 0.14 2.10 -10.44
C LYS A 232 -0.95 1.25 -11.10
N LYS A 233 -2.19 1.28 -10.60
CA LYS A 233 -3.29 0.40 -11.07
C LYS A 233 -4.22 1.05 -12.10
N CYS A 234 -3.98 2.31 -12.49
CA CYS A 234 -4.88 3.07 -13.36
C CYS A 234 -4.12 3.65 -14.57
N ASP A 235 -4.38 3.09 -15.76
CA ASP A 235 -3.97 3.71 -17.02
C ASP A 235 -4.65 5.08 -17.15
N ASN A 236 -3.87 6.13 -17.43
CA ASN A 236 -4.32 7.53 -17.50
C ASN A 236 -5.00 8.05 -16.23
N PHE A 237 -4.50 7.66 -15.06
CA PHE A 237 -5.05 8.10 -13.76
C PHE A 237 -5.20 9.63 -13.62
N TRP A 238 -4.43 10.43 -14.35
CA TRP A 238 -4.53 11.89 -14.32
C TRP A 238 -5.81 12.48 -14.92
N ASP A 239 -6.58 11.72 -15.71
CA ASP A 239 -7.89 12.16 -16.22
C ASP A 239 -9.01 11.96 -15.17
N ILE A 240 -8.69 11.37 -14.02
CA ILE A 240 -9.63 11.14 -12.92
C ILE A 240 -10.03 12.48 -12.28
N TYR A 241 -11.33 12.65 -12.04
CA TYR A 241 -11.90 13.81 -11.37
C TYR A 241 -13.00 13.41 -10.36
N ASN A 242 -13.21 14.22 -9.34
CA ASN A 242 -14.28 14.02 -8.34
C ASN A 242 -15.65 14.54 -8.82
N LEU A 243 -16.69 14.44 -7.99
CA LEU A 243 -18.03 14.97 -8.26
C LEU A 243 -18.09 16.49 -8.51
N ARG A 244 -16.99 17.22 -8.29
CA ARG A 244 -16.84 18.66 -8.60
C ARG A 244 -16.10 18.92 -9.91
N HIS A 245 -15.75 17.87 -10.66
CA HIS A 245 -14.85 17.92 -11.83
C HIS A 245 -13.46 18.49 -11.49
N GLU A 246 -13.03 18.39 -10.24
CA GLU A 246 -11.66 18.72 -9.82
C GLU A 246 -10.75 17.54 -10.17
N THR A 247 -9.69 17.79 -10.96
CA THR A 247 -8.73 16.75 -11.34
C THR A 247 -7.70 16.49 -10.24
N ILE A 248 -6.90 15.43 -10.38
CA ILE A 248 -5.78 15.20 -9.47
C ILE A 248 -4.80 16.39 -9.48
N ALA A 249 -4.51 16.95 -10.66
CA ALA A 249 -3.63 18.10 -10.79
C ALA A 249 -4.17 19.35 -10.05
N TYR A 250 -5.50 19.52 -10.03
CA TYR A 250 -6.14 20.56 -9.22
C TYR A 250 -5.79 20.40 -7.74
N HIS A 251 -5.97 19.21 -7.16
CA HIS A 251 -5.65 19.00 -5.73
C HIS A 251 -4.16 19.14 -5.43
N VAL A 252 -3.29 18.65 -6.30
CA VAL A 252 -1.83 18.81 -6.18
C VAL A 252 -1.44 20.28 -6.09
N ILE A 253 -2.09 21.17 -6.85
CA ILE A 253 -1.88 22.62 -6.79
C ILE A 253 -2.41 23.20 -5.48
N VAL A 254 -3.63 22.84 -5.07
CA VAL A 254 -4.26 23.32 -3.83
C VAL A 254 -3.40 22.98 -2.61
N PHE A 255 -2.88 21.75 -2.54
CA PHE A 255 -2.00 21.29 -1.46
C PHE A 255 -0.55 21.79 -1.58
N GLY A 256 -0.15 22.33 -2.74
CA GLY A 256 1.21 22.85 -2.97
C GLY A 256 2.27 21.76 -3.18
N SER A 257 1.86 20.58 -3.66
CA SER A 257 2.72 19.39 -3.81
C SER A 257 3.56 19.48 -5.09
N LYS A 258 4.69 20.19 -5.00
CA LYS A 258 5.52 20.56 -6.16
C LYS A 258 6.21 19.38 -6.84
N ASN A 259 6.66 18.37 -6.09
CA ASN A 259 7.33 17.21 -6.67
C ASN A 259 6.35 16.33 -7.42
N ILE A 260 5.16 16.12 -6.85
CA ILE A 260 4.05 15.43 -7.52
C ILE A 260 3.60 16.22 -8.75
N LEU A 261 3.52 17.55 -8.67
CA LEU A 261 3.18 18.38 -9.83
C LEU A 261 4.17 18.19 -10.98
N ARG A 262 5.48 18.27 -10.71
CA ARG A 262 6.52 18.03 -11.72
C ARG A 262 6.38 16.65 -12.34
N TYR A 263 6.16 15.62 -11.51
CA TYR A 263 5.93 14.27 -11.99
C TYR A 263 4.69 14.15 -12.91
N LEU A 264 3.57 14.79 -12.57
CA LEU A 264 2.37 14.81 -13.40
C LEU A 264 2.63 15.49 -14.75
N LEU A 265 3.26 16.66 -14.74
CA LEU A 265 3.62 17.39 -15.96
C LEU A 265 4.56 16.57 -16.86
N ASP A 266 5.57 15.92 -16.27
CA ASP A 266 6.49 15.03 -16.98
C ASP A 266 5.79 13.75 -17.48
N SER A 267 4.72 13.31 -16.81
CA SER A 267 3.87 12.20 -17.24
C SER A 267 2.93 12.59 -18.40
N GLY A 268 2.91 13.86 -18.81
CA GLY A 268 2.09 14.35 -19.90
C GLY A 268 0.64 14.64 -19.51
N VAL A 269 0.40 15.01 -18.25
CA VAL A 269 -0.89 15.59 -17.84
C VAL A 269 -1.22 16.78 -18.72
N ASN A 270 -2.48 16.85 -19.16
CA ASN A 270 -2.95 17.97 -19.94
C ASN A 270 -3.08 19.21 -19.04
N VAL A 271 -2.12 20.13 -19.16
CA VAL A 271 -2.12 21.40 -18.42
C VAL A 271 -3.26 22.35 -18.79
N ASP A 272 -3.93 22.07 -19.91
CA ASP A 272 -5.02 22.88 -20.44
C ASP A 272 -6.39 22.42 -19.97
N VAL A 273 -6.47 21.40 -19.11
CA VAL A 273 -7.73 21.01 -18.50
C VAL A 273 -8.27 22.19 -17.70
N VAL A 274 -9.55 22.47 -17.91
CA VAL A 274 -10.28 23.50 -17.18
C VAL A 274 -11.30 22.87 -16.25
N ASP A 275 -11.52 23.51 -15.10
CA ASP A 275 -12.57 23.12 -14.16
C ASP A 275 -13.97 23.58 -14.63
N ARG A 276 -14.98 23.44 -13.76
CA ARG A 276 -16.36 23.89 -14.04
C ARG A 276 -16.50 25.40 -14.26
N ASN A 277 -15.54 26.17 -13.75
CA ASN A 277 -15.51 27.63 -13.85
C ASN A 277 -14.65 28.11 -15.03
N ASP A 278 -14.19 27.19 -15.90
CA ASP A 278 -13.32 27.47 -17.03
C ASP A 278 -11.92 28.00 -16.60
N PHE A 279 -11.49 27.63 -15.39
CA PHE A 279 -10.16 27.92 -14.84
C PHE A 279 -9.17 26.82 -15.25
N SER A 280 -8.08 27.23 -15.89
CA SER A 280 -6.94 26.34 -16.15
C SER A 280 -6.16 26.04 -14.86
N LEU A 281 -5.25 25.06 -14.91
CA LEU A 281 -4.34 24.80 -13.78
C LEU A 281 -3.55 26.04 -13.35
N LEU A 282 -3.17 26.89 -14.30
CA LEU A 282 -2.47 28.14 -14.00
C LEU A 282 -3.39 29.14 -13.27
N ASP A 283 -4.65 29.25 -13.71
CA ASP A 283 -5.63 30.13 -13.07
C ASP A 283 -5.88 29.70 -11.62
N VAL A 284 -6.01 28.38 -11.38
CA VAL A 284 -6.16 27.81 -10.03
C VAL A 284 -4.95 28.12 -9.16
N ALA A 285 -3.72 27.96 -9.68
CA ALA A 285 -2.50 28.25 -8.93
C ALA A 285 -2.40 29.74 -8.53
N VAL A 286 -2.78 30.64 -9.45
CA VAL A 286 -2.82 32.09 -9.21
C VAL A 286 -3.89 32.45 -8.18
N GLU A 287 -5.08 31.86 -8.27
CA GLU A 287 -6.16 32.05 -7.30
C GLU A 287 -5.73 31.60 -5.89
N MET A 288 -5.10 30.43 -5.77
CA MET A 288 -4.61 29.91 -4.48
C MET A 288 -3.57 30.85 -3.85
N TYR A 289 -2.66 31.42 -4.65
CA TYR A 289 -1.72 32.44 -4.19
C TYR A 289 -2.44 33.67 -3.63
N PHE A 290 -3.44 34.19 -4.35
CA PHE A 290 -4.19 35.36 -3.89
C PHE A 290 -4.99 35.09 -2.62
N LEU A 291 -5.65 33.93 -2.51
CA LEU A 291 -6.42 33.56 -1.33
C LEU A 291 -5.53 33.44 -0.09
N LYS A 292 -4.36 32.82 -0.21
CA LYS A 292 -3.42 32.65 0.91
C LYS A 292 -2.77 33.98 1.32
N THR A 293 -2.37 34.81 0.36
CA THR A 293 -1.79 36.14 0.66
C THR A 293 -2.80 37.10 1.29
N HIS A 294 -4.05 37.13 0.82
CA HIS A 294 -5.10 37.99 1.39
C HIS A 294 -5.55 37.55 2.79
N ASN A 295 -5.68 36.24 3.03
CA ASN A 295 -6.18 35.73 4.32
C ASN A 295 -5.13 35.79 5.43
N TYR A 296 -3.85 35.60 5.10
CA TYR A 296 -2.78 35.47 6.10
C TYR A 296 -1.78 36.64 6.10
N GLY A 297 -1.78 37.50 5.09
CA GLY A 297 -0.90 38.67 5.02
C GLY A 297 0.59 38.34 4.87
N ILE A 298 0.92 37.13 4.40
CA ILE A 298 2.28 36.61 4.24
C ILE A 298 2.50 36.25 2.76
N GLU A 299 3.70 36.53 2.23
CA GLU A 299 4.12 36.06 0.91
C GLU A 299 4.14 34.52 0.88
N ASP A 300 3.37 33.92 -0.01
CA ASP A 300 3.29 32.46 -0.15
C ASP A 300 4.25 31.96 -1.23
N ASP A 301 5.52 31.80 -0.83
CA ASP A 301 6.60 31.29 -1.67
C ASP A 301 6.27 29.94 -2.33
N MET A 302 5.51 29.09 -1.63
CA MET A 302 5.11 27.79 -2.15
C MET A 302 4.18 27.93 -3.35
N SER A 303 3.15 28.77 -3.26
CA SER A 303 2.25 29.00 -4.41
C SER A 303 2.96 29.69 -5.57
N LEU A 304 3.93 30.58 -5.31
CA LEU A 304 4.78 31.16 -6.36
C LEU A 304 5.64 30.09 -7.06
N GLU A 305 6.20 29.13 -6.33
CA GLU A 305 6.94 28.02 -6.90
C GLU A 305 6.05 27.14 -7.80
N ILE A 306 4.82 26.86 -7.37
CA ILE A 306 3.82 26.12 -8.16
C ILE A 306 3.46 26.85 -9.45
N ILE A 307 3.19 28.16 -9.39
CA ILE A 307 2.92 28.99 -10.58
C ILE A 307 4.10 28.89 -11.56
N LYS A 308 5.32 29.07 -11.06
CA LYS A 308 6.54 29.02 -11.89
C LYS A 308 6.76 27.65 -12.54
N ILE A 309 6.40 26.56 -11.86
CA ILE A 309 6.46 25.20 -12.43
C ILE A 309 5.53 25.09 -13.65
N ILE A 310 4.28 25.56 -13.51
CA ILE A 310 3.28 25.50 -14.58
C ILE A 310 3.69 26.40 -15.76
N GLU A 311 4.13 27.64 -15.48
CA GLU A 311 4.59 28.58 -16.51
C GLU A 311 5.78 28.04 -17.31
N ASN A 312 6.77 27.47 -16.62
CA ASN A 312 7.91 26.84 -17.28
C ASN A 312 7.47 25.67 -18.17
N HIS A 313 6.53 24.85 -17.70
CA HIS A 313 6.03 23.74 -18.52
C HIS A 313 5.27 24.23 -19.77
N ILE A 314 4.47 25.28 -19.66
CA ILE A 314 3.80 25.92 -20.82
C ILE A 314 4.85 26.41 -21.83
N ILE A 315 5.94 27.03 -21.37
CA ILE A 315 7.03 27.47 -22.25
C ILE A 315 7.73 26.29 -22.92
N MET A 316 7.95 25.20 -22.19
CA MET A 316 8.50 23.97 -22.76
C MET A 316 7.61 23.41 -23.88
N LEU A 317 6.29 23.35 -23.66
CA LEU A 317 5.33 22.92 -24.68
C LEU A 317 5.40 23.85 -25.91
N SER A 318 5.38 25.16 -25.69
CA SER A 318 5.46 26.16 -26.76
C SER A 318 6.73 26.03 -27.58
N ALA A 319 7.90 25.94 -26.94
CA ALA A 319 9.18 25.82 -27.63
C ALA A 319 9.26 24.52 -28.44
N ALA A 320 8.67 23.42 -27.93
CA ALA A 320 8.59 22.14 -28.61
C ALA A 320 7.58 22.11 -29.76
N GLY A 321 6.78 23.17 -29.95
CA GLY A 321 5.69 23.22 -30.92
C GLY A 321 4.53 22.29 -30.56
N LEU A 322 4.37 21.98 -29.27
CA LEU A 322 3.25 21.21 -28.75
C LEU A 322 2.07 22.13 -28.44
N TYR A 323 0.87 21.55 -28.42
CA TYR A 323 -0.35 22.28 -28.09
C TYR A 323 -0.32 22.77 -26.64
N PHE A 324 -0.81 23.99 -26.43
CA PHE A 324 -1.14 24.56 -25.13
C PHE A 324 -2.36 25.52 -25.29
N ASN A 325 -3.05 25.83 -24.20
CA ASN A 325 -4.25 26.68 -24.21
C ASN A 325 -3.88 28.13 -24.61
N LYS A 326 -4.62 28.71 -25.57
CA LYS A 326 -4.42 30.10 -26.01
C LYS A 326 -4.57 31.12 -24.88
N LYS A 327 -5.33 30.81 -23.82
CA LYS A 327 -5.40 31.67 -22.62
C LYS A 327 -4.01 31.91 -22.00
N ASN A 328 -3.13 30.91 -22.09
CA ASN A 328 -1.77 30.95 -21.58
C ASN A 328 -0.77 31.64 -22.54
N SER A 329 -1.22 32.18 -23.68
CA SER A 329 -0.35 32.90 -24.61
C SER A 329 0.30 34.14 -23.99
N LYS A 330 -0.25 34.68 -22.90
CA LYS A 330 0.40 35.77 -22.14
C LYS A 330 1.70 35.31 -21.48
N VAL A 331 1.73 34.11 -20.91
CA VAL A 331 2.93 33.49 -20.32
C VAL A 331 4.02 33.34 -21.38
N VAL A 332 3.63 32.86 -22.55
CA VAL A 332 4.51 32.69 -23.72
C VAL A 332 4.96 34.02 -24.33
N ASN A 333 4.49 35.17 -23.88
CA ASN A 333 5.01 36.47 -24.31
C ASN A 333 5.58 37.29 -23.16
N SER A 334 5.69 36.72 -21.97
CA SER A 334 6.29 37.37 -20.82
C SER A 334 7.79 37.60 -21.03
N GLU A 335 8.23 38.85 -20.80
CA GLU A 335 9.65 39.22 -20.84
C GLU A 335 10.43 38.58 -19.69
N ASP A 336 9.80 38.40 -18.52
CA ASP A 336 10.44 37.79 -17.34
C ASP A 336 10.86 36.33 -17.60
N LEU A 337 10.12 35.64 -18.48
CA LEU A 337 10.35 34.24 -18.80
C LEU A 337 11.15 34.03 -20.11
N LYS A 338 11.53 35.12 -20.79
CA LYS A 338 12.32 35.07 -22.02
C LYS A 338 13.64 34.30 -21.87
N PRO A 339 14.44 34.46 -20.79
CA PRO A 339 15.69 33.71 -20.62
C PRO A 339 15.46 32.20 -20.57
N PHE A 340 14.36 31.76 -19.94
CA PHE A 340 14.01 30.33 -19.86
C PHE A 340 13.54 29.80 -21.23
N ARG A 341 12.82 30.60 -22.00
CA ARG A 341 12.40 30.23 -23.37
C ARG A 341 13.59 30.01 -24.31
N GLU A 342 14.56 30.93 -24.30
CA GLU A 342 15.77 30.80 -25.12
C GLU A 342 16.55 29.53 -24.75
N LYS A 343 16.59 29.18 -23.45
CA LYS A 343 17.16 27.92 -22.97
C LYS A 343 16.41 26.70 -23.53
N CYS A 344 15.07 26.73 -23.52
CA CYS A 344 14.22 25.67 -24.09
C CYS A 344 14.47 25.47 -25.59
N GLU A 345 14.50 26.56 -26.36
CA GLU A 345 14.71 26.53 -27.82
C GLU A 345 16.09 25.97 -28.18
N LYS A 346 17.14 26.39 -27.44
CA LYS A 346 18.50 25.88 -27.61
C LYS A 346 18.56 24.36 -27.37
N GLU A 347 17.93 23.89 -26.30
CA GLU A 347 17.93 22.47 -25.95
C GLU A 347 17.17 21.62 -26.98
N ILE A 348 16.04 22.10 -27.49
CA ILE A 348 15.28 21.44 -28.58
C ILE A 348 16.12 21.25 -29.83
N ASN A 349 16.92 22.25 -30.22
CA ASN A 349 17.82 22.10 -31.36
C ASN A 349 18.86 21.01 -31.11
N GLY A 350 19.37 20.90 -29.88
CA GLY A 350 20.18 19.77 -29.43
C GLY A 350 19.46 18.43 -29.58
N LEU A 351 18.21 18.34 -29.10
CA LEU A 351 17.40 17.12 -29.14
C LEU A 351 17.11 16.63 -30.58
N LYS A 352 16.87 17.55 -31.52
CA LYS A 352 16.63 17.23 -32.93
C LYS A 352 17.86 16.63 -33.64
N SER A 353 19.06 17.00 -33.19
CA SER A 353 20.32 16.59 -33.80
C SER A 353 20.87 15.25 -33.28
N ARG A 354 20.45 14.79 -32.10
CA ARG A 354 20.94 13.54 -31.49
C ARG A 354 20.00 12.37 -31.73
N LYS A 355 20.51 11.29 -32.32
CA LYS A 355 19.78 10.03 -32.50
C LYS A 355 19.81 9.16 -31.23
N ILE A 356 18.76 8.37 -31.06
CA ILE A 356 18.65 7.35 -30.03
C ILE A 356 19.20 6.03 -30.59
N SER A 357 20.39 5.63 -30.15
CA SER A 357 21.01 4.34 -30.50
C SER A 357 20.95 4.05 -32.01
N ASP A 358 20.59 2.82 -32.37
CA ASP A 358 20.34 2.24 -33.68
C ASP A 358 18.93 2.54 -34.22
N THR A 359 18.13 3.34 -33.51
CA THR A 359 16.75 3.64 -33.91
C THR A 359 16.69 4.76 -34.94
N ASN A 360 15.56 4.84 -35.64
CA ASN A 360 15.24 5.97 -36.51
C ASN A 360 14.75 7.21 -35.74
N PHE A 361 14.79 7.20 -34.42
CA PHE A 361 14.34 8.31 -33.59
C PHE A 361 15.48 9.21 -33.14
N ASN A 362 15.19 10.50 -33.04
CA ASN A 362 16.00 11.43 -32.27
C ASN A 362 15.39 11.64 -30.87
N TYR A 363 16.12 12.31 -29.99
CA TYR A 363 15.59 12.61 -28.65
C TYR A 363 14.38 13.55 -28.69
N PHE A 364 14.25 14.39 -29.72
CA PHE A 364 13.06 15.23 -29.92
C PHE A 364 11.79 14.41 -30.20
N ASP A 365 11.93 13.28 -30.91
CA ASP A 365 10.81 12.37 -31.18
C ASP A 365 10.20 11.79 -29.91
N VAL A 366 11.00 11.57 -28.86
CA VAL A 366 10.52 11.12 -27.53
C VAL A 366 9.51 12.10 -26.95
N ILE A 367 9.72 13.39 -27.16
CA ILE A 367 8.86 14.45 -26.63
C ILE A 367 7.57 14.54 -27.44
N VAL A 368 7.64 14.45 -28.76
CA VAL A 368 6.50 14.77 -29.64
C VAL A 368 5.63 13.56 -29.98
N LYS A 369 6.21 12.37 -30.10
CA LYS A 369 5.45 11.17 -30.48
C LYS A 369 4.61 10.66 -29.32
N ASN A 370 3.45 10.11 -29.64
CA ASN A 370 2.62 9.44 -28.65
C ASN A 370 3.29 8.16 -28.13
N LEU A 371 2.89 7.76 -26.93
CA LEU A 371 3.51 6.65 -26.19
C LEU A 371 3.54 5.34 -27.01
N HIS A 372 2.48 5.05 -27.76
CA HIS A 372 2.40 3.84 -28.56
C HIS A 372 3.42 3.81 -29.72
N ARG A 373 3.58 4.91 -30.47
CA ARG A 373 4.56 5.00 -31.56
C ARG A 373 5.99 4.89 -31.05
N LEU A 374 6.27 5.46 -29.87
CA LEU A 374 7.56 5.31 -29.21
C LEU A 374 7.83 3.86 -28.84
N ALA A 375 6.89 3.20 -28.14
CA ALA A 375 7.02 1.80 -27.75
C ALA A 375 7.26 0.87 -28.95
N VAL A 376 6.53 1.07 -30.05
CA VAL A 376 6.70 0.27 -31.28
C VAL A 376 8.06 0.53 -31.94
N GLY A 377 8.51 1.78 -32.03
CA GLY A 377 9.81 2.07 -32.65
C GLY A 377 11.01 1.63 -31.81
N LEU A 378 10.83 1.47 -30.49
CA LEU A 378 11.83 0.88 -29.59
C LEU A 378 11.79 -0.66 -29.55
N LYS A 379 10.78 -1.29 -30.17
CA LYS A 379 10.50 -2.73 -30.04
C LYS A 379 11.70 -3.62 -30.38
N HIS A 380 12.45 -3.25 -31.42
CA HIS A 380 13.58 -4.04 -31.94
C HIS A 380 14.95 -3.54 -31.48
N SER A 381 14.99 -2.55 -30.58
CA SER A 381 16.23 -2.00 -30.05
C SER A 381 16.48 -2.51 -28.64
N ASP A 382 17.74 -2.82 -28.31
CA ASP A 382 18.21 -3.08 -26.95
C ASP A 382 18.44 -1.77 -26.16
N PHE A 383 17.79 -0.69 -26.60
CA PHE A 383 17.95 0.64 -26.02
C PHE A 383 17.69 0.63 -24.51
N CYS A 384 18.72 1.03 -23.78
CA CYS A 384 18.67 1.41 -22.38
C CYS A 384 19.26 2.82 -22.24
N PHE A 385 18.79 3.57 -21.25
CA PHE A 385 19.30 4.90 -20.96
C PHE A 385 19.77 5.00 -19.51
N VAL A 386 20.72 5.90 -19.30
CA VAL A 386 21.20 6.28 -17.96
C VAL A 386 20.58 7.63 -17.63
N GLU A 387 19.74 7.66 -16.59
CA GLU A 387 18.98 8.86 -16.19
C GLU A 387 19.91 10.06 -15.97
N ASP A 388 20.96 9.89 -15.18
CA ASP A 388 21.94 10.96 -14.89
C ASP A 388 22.58 11.54 -16.15
N LYS A 389 22.82 10.70 -17.16
CA LYS A 389 23.39 11.14 -18.43
C LYS A 389 22.39 11.99 -19.21
N ILE A 390 21.12 11.58 -19.28
CA ILE A 390 20.08 12.37 -19.93
C ILE A 390 19.88 13.71 -19.21
N LEU A 391 19.83 13.71 -17.87
CA LEU A 391 19.68 14.93 -17.07
C LEU A 391 20.86 15.89 -17.24
N ALA A 392 22.08 15.37 -17.32
CA ALA A 392 23.28 16.17 -17.55
C ALA A 392 23.32 16.78 -18.97
N GLU A 393 22.89 16.03 -19.98
CA GLU A 393 22.88 16.48 -21.37
C GLU A 393 21.71 17.43 -21.69
N PHE A 394 20.56 17.22 -21.05
CA PHE A 394 19.30 17.89 -21.33
C PHE A 394 18.63 18.35 -20.02
N PRO A 395 19.11 19.42 -19.39
CA PRO A 395 18.65 19.84 -18.08
C PRO A 395 17.24 20.46 -18.07
N VAL A 396 16.65 20.80 -19.21
CA VAL A 396 15.27 21.33 -19.30
C VAL A 396 14.27 20.21 -19.58
N TYR A 397 14.54 19.35 -20.57
CA TYR A 397 13.62 18.30 -21.02
C TYR A 397 13.95 16.91 -20.49
N GLY A 398 15.05 16.75 -19.76
CA GLY A 398 15.57 15.46 -19.32
C GLY A 398 14.56 14.65 -18.51
N SER A 399 13.90 15.27 -17.52
CA SER A 399 12.91 14.59 -16.68
C SER A 399 11.69 14.12 -17.48
N LEU A 400 11.11 15.01 -18.30
CA LEU A 400 10.03 14.71 -19.24
C LEU A 400 10.39 13.53 -20.17
N MET A 401 11.60 13.54 -20.72
CA MET A 401 12.07 12.47 -21.60
C MET A 401 12.24 11.15 -20.86
N ILE A 402 12.86 11.16 -19.68
CA ILE A 402 13.05 9.97 -18.85
C ILE A 402 11.71 9.31 -18.54
N GLU A 403 10.72 10.09 -18.10
CA GLU A 403 9.40 9.56 -17.76
C GLU A 403 8.68 9.00 -19.00
N LYS A 404 8.73 9.71 -20.14
CA LYS A 404 8.17 9.19 -21.40
C LYS A 404 8.88 7.92 -21.89
N LEU A 405 10.20 7.84 -21.77
CA LEU A 405 10.98 6.66 -22.16
C LEU A 405 10.66 5.47 -21.25
N ARG A 406 10.61 5.67 -19.93
CA ARG A 406 10.26 4.63 -18.95
C ARG A 406 8.91 4.00 -19.31
N ARG A 407 7.88 4.83 -19.47
CA ARG A 407 6.54 4.37 -19.87
C ARG A 407 6.51 3.71 -21.25
N ALA A 408 7.34 4.18 -22.20
CA ALA A 408 7.41 3.59 -23.53
C ALA A 408 8.07 2.20 -23.50
N ILE A 409 9.09 2.00 -22.65
CA ILE A 409 9.75 0.72 -22.42
C ILE A 409 8.81 -0.25 -21.70
N GLU A 410 8.12 0.19 -20.65
CA GLU A 410 7.10 -0.62 -19.97
C GLU A 410 6.01 -1.08 -20.96
N ARG A 411 5.49 -0.14 -21.78
CA ARG A 411 4.51 -0.47 -22.82
C ARG A 411 5.08 -1.42 -23.87
N LYS A 412 6.37 -1.29 -24.24
CA LYS A 412 7.05 -2.21 -25.15
C LYS A 412 7.06 -3.64 -24.59
N GLU A 413 7.41 -3.82 -23.31
CA GLU A 413 7.42 -5.13 -22.65
C GLU A 413 6.00 -5.72 -22.57
N LEU A 414 5.00 -4.90 -22.23
CA LEU A 414 3.60 -5.33 -22.27
C LEU A 414 3.15 -5.77 -23.67
N LEU A 415 3.55 -5.05 -24.72
CA LEU A 415 3.25 -5.41 -26.10
C LEU A 415 3.95 -6.71 -26.54
N LYS A 416 5.15 -6.98 -26.01
CA LYS A 416 5.89 -8.23 -26.24
C LYS A 416 5.18 -9.40 -25.56
N ASN A 417 4.86 -9.28 -24.26
CA ASN A 417 4.13 -10.29 -23.51
C ASN A 417 2.76 -10.58 -24.15
N ALA A 418 2.04 -9.55 -24.60
CA ALA A 418 0.77 -9.72 -25.30
C ALA A 418 0.91 -10.47 -26.63
N ALA A 419 2.02 -10.29 -27.37
CA ALA A 419 2.28 -11.03 -28.61
C ALA A 419 2.57 -12.51 -28.33
N GLU A 420 3.37 -12.81 -27.30
CA GLU A 420 3.65 -14.19 -26.88
C GLU A 420 2.37 -14.90 -26.42
N LEU A 421 1.52 -14.23 -25.64
CA LEU A 421 0.21 -14.74 -25.27
C LEU A 421 -0.70 -14.96 -26.48
N TYR A 422 -0.69 -14.06 -27.47
CA TYR A 422 -1.45 -14.25 -28.70
C TYR A 422 -1.02 -15.51 -29.45
N ASP A 423 0.29 -15.78 -29.55
CA ASP A 423 0.80 -16.99 -30.21
C ASP A 423 0.35 -18.26 -29.46
N ILE A 424 0.36 -18.23 -28.12
CA ILE A 424 -0.19 -19.31 -27.28
C ILE A 424 -1.69 -19.48 -27.54
N PHE A 425 -2.46 -18.40 -27.52
CA PHE A 425 -3.90 -18.46 -27.78
C PHE A 425 -4.21 -18.93 -29.20
N TYR A 426 -3.41 -18.51 -30.20
CA TYR A 426 -3.55 -18.97 -31.57
C TYR A 426 -3.23 -20.47 -31.70
N MET A 427 -2.17 -20.96 -31.04
CA MET A 427 -1.86 -22.39 -30.94
C MET A 427 -3.00 -23.17 -30.27
N VAL A 428 -3.50 -22.69 -29.13
CA VAL A 428 -4.60 -23.31 -28.38
C VAL A 428 -5.91 -23.27 -29.17
N SER A 429 -6.18 -22.21 -29.93
CA SER A 429 -7.37 -22.10 -30.78
C SER A 429 -7.37 -23.11 -31.94
N ARG A 430 -6.18 -23.54 -32.39
CA ARG A 430 -6.04 -24.67 -33.32
C ARG A 430 -6.22 -26.03 -32.65
N LEU A 431 -6.07 -26.10 -31.33
CA LEU A 431 -6.32 -27.30 -30.52
C LEU A 431 -7.78 -27.39 -30.05
N SER A 432 -8.49 -26.26 -29.94
CA SER A 432 -9.90 -26.26 -29.54
C SER A 432 -10.75 -26.95 -30.60
N CYS A 433 -11.36 -28.06 -30.18
CA CYS A 433 -12.31 -28.82 -30.96
C CYS A 433 -13.70 -28.21 -30.78
N ASP A 434 -14.47 -28.09 -31.86
CA ASP A 434 -15.92 -27.95 -31.71
C ASP A 434 -16.53 -29.33 -31.37
N HIS A 435 -17.75 -29.32 -30.83
CA HIS A 435 -18.46 -30.44 -30.17
C HIS A 435 -18.74 -31.70 -31.03
N ASP A 436 -18.17 -31.82 -32.23
CA ASP A 436 -18.37 -32.92 -33.18
C ASP A 436 -17.20 -33.93 -33.20
N VAL A 437 -16.75 -34.37 -32.02
CA VAL A 437 -15.90 -35.56 -31.93
C VAL A 437 -16.80 -36.78 -31.79
N THR A 438 -17.16 -37.41 -32.91
CA THR A 438 -17.90 -38.68 -32.88
C THR A 438 -16.95 -39.83 -32.56
N VAL A 439 -17.09 -40.35 -31.35
CA VAL A 439 -16.37 -41.53 -30.86
C VAL A 439 -17.25 -42.76 -31.04
N LYS A 440 -16.76 -43.79 -31.75
CA LYS A 440 -17.41 -45.11 -31.80
C LYS A 440 -16.58 -46.11 -31.01
N LYS A 441 -17.25 -47.00 -30.26
CA LYS A 441 -16.59 -48.16 -29.67
C LYS A 441 -16.27 -49.18 -30.75
N GLY A 442 -15.00 -49.57 -30.84
CA GLY A 442 -14.55 -50.70 -31.61
C GLY A 442 -15.05 -52.03 -31.02
N PRO A 443 -14.99 -53.13 -31.79
CA PRO A 443 -15.38 -54.46 -31.34
C PRO A 443 -14.52 -54.99 -30.17
N ASP A 444 -13.38 -54.35 -29.91
CA ASP A 444 -12.48 -54.57 -28.76
C ASP A 444 -12.89 -53.77 -27.50
N GLY A 445 -13.95 -52.97 -27.58
CA GLY A 445 -14.45 -52.14 -26.50
C GLY A 445 -13.71 -50.81 -26.33
N GLN A 446 -12.70 -50.51 -27.15
CA GLN A 446 -11.97 -49.25 -27.11
C GLN A 446 -12.66 -48.16 -27.92
N ALA A 447 -12.59 -46.92 -27.44
CA ALA A 447 -13.19 -45.76 -28.09
C ALA A 447 -12.26 -45.22 -29.20
N HIS A 448 -12.74 -45.20 -30.45
CA HIS A 448 -12.02 -44.62 -31.58
C HIS A 448 -12.73 -43.36 -32.10
N ILE A 449 -11.94 -42.29 -32.31
CA ILE A 449 -12.43 -41.05 -32.92
C ILE A 449 -12.64 -41.30 -34.43
N THR A 450 -13.86 -41.08 -34.92
CA THR A 450 -14.26 -41.41 -36.30
C THR A 450 -14.42 -40.20 -37.22
N SER A 451 -14.58 -39.00 -36.67
CA SER A 451 -14.45 -37.74 -37.41
C SER A 451 -14.13 -36.58 -36.47
N TYR A 452 -13.47 -35.56 -37.02
CA TYR A 452 -13.09 -34.31 -36.35
C TYR A 452 -13.33 -33.14 -37.30
N LYS A 453 -13.87 -32.03 -36.77
CA LYS A 453 -14.07 -30.78 -37.52
C LYS A 453 -13.22 -29.67 -36.88
N PRO A 454 -12.14 -29.21 -37.52
CA PRO A 454 -11.33 -28.11 -37.00
C PRO A 454 -12.11 -26.81 -37.02
N ILE A 455 -11.91 -25.97 -35.99
CA ILE A 455 -12.40 -24.59 -35.98
C ILE A 455 -11.66 -23.83 -37.09
N ASP A 456 -12.41 -23.12 -37.94
CA ASP A 456 -11.81 -22.25 -38.95
C ASP A 456 -11.12 -21.06 -38.27
N SER A 457 -9.79 -21.03 -38.32
CA SER A 457 -8.97 -20.00 -37.67
C SER A 457 -9.21 -18.59 -38.22
N ARG A 458 -9.98 -18.44 -39.30
CA ARG A 458 -10.32 -17.13 -39.90
C ARG A 458 -11.51 -16.44 -39.24
N THR A 459 -12.31 -17.16 -38.44
CA THR A 459 -13.53 -16.61 -37.81
C THR A 459 -13.37 -16.23 -36.34
N ILE A 460 -12.19 -16.47 -35.75
CA ILE A 460 -11.93 -16.16 -34.35
C ILE A 460 -11.46 -14.70 -34.24
N ASP A 461 -12.31 -13.82 -33.68
CA ASP A 461 -11.90 -12.46 -33.29
C ASP A 461 -11.04 -12.55 -32.02
N PRO A 462 -9.74 -12.18 -32.06
CA PRO A 462 -8.86 -12.21 -30.89
C PRO A 462 -9.39 -11.38 -29.72
N ARG A 463 -10.21 -10.36 -29.98
CA ARG A 463 -10.82 -9.52 -28.94
C ARG A 463 -11.91 -10.25 -28.15
N GLN A 464 -12.57 -11.25 -28.73
CA GLN A 464 -13.59 -12.06 -28.06
C GLN A 464 -12.95 -13.10 -27.13
N LEU A 465 -11.76 -13.61 -27.49
CA LEU A 465 -10.98 -14.52 -26.65
C LEU A 465 -10.47 -13.84 -25.39
N ILE A 466 -9.91 -12.63 -25.52
CA ILE A 466 -9.43 -11.81 -24.39
C ILE A 466 -10.59 -11.44 -23.43
N ARG A 467 -11.82 -11.35 -23.95
CA ARG A 467 -13.03 -11.04 -23.16
C ARG A 467 -13.71 -12.27 -22.54
N GLY A 468 -13.15 -13.46 -22.69
CA GLY A 468 -13.73 -14.68 -22.12
C GLY A 468 -15.10 -15.06 -22.69
N GLN A 469 -15.43 -14.63 -23.92
CA GLN A 469 -16.75 -14.90 -24.52
C GLN A 469 -16.90 -16.31 -25.12
N PHE A 470 -15.83 -17.11 -25.17
CA PHE A 470 -15.92 -18.55 -25.45
C PHE A 470 -16.00 -19.31 -24.13
N ILE A 471 -17.20 -19.34 -23.54
CA ILE A 471 -17.47 -20.17 -22.36
C ILE A 471 -17.63 -21.62 -22.85
N SER A 472 -16.55 -22.38 -22.80
CA SER A 472 -16.61 -23.84 -22.77
C SER A 472 -16.61 -24.28 -21.31
N THR A 473 -17.64 -25.01 -20.89
CA THR A 473 -17.85 -25.52 -19.52
C THR A 473 -16.81 -26.55 -19.05
N THR A 474 -15.72 -26.72 -19.79
CA THR A 474 -14.65 -27.69 -19.48
C THR A 474 -13.24 -27.09 -19.55
N PHE A 475 -13.08 -25.81 -19.90
CA PHE A 475 -11.76 -25.17 -19.95
C PHE A 475 -11.84 -23.76 -19.38
N ASP A 476 -11.32 -23.58 -18.17
CA ASP A 476 -11.11 -22.26 -17.57
C ASP A 476 -9.74 -21.73 -18.04
N PRO A 477 -9.69 -20.68 -18.88
CA PRO A 477 -8.43 -20.06 -19.29
C PRO A 477 -7.64 -19.45 -18.12
N ARG A 478 -8.24 -19.29 -16.92
CA ARG A 478 -7.52 -18.87 -15.70
C ARG A 478 -6.63 -19.96 -15.10
N THR A 479 -6.74 -21.21 -15.53
CA THR A 479 -5.86 -22.29 -15.04
C THR A 479 -4.51 -22.33 -15.77
N VAL A 480 -4.36 -21.58 -16.87
CA VAL A 480 -3.11 -21.49 -17.66
C VAL A 480 -2.33 -20.19 -17.40
N LEU A 481 -3.01 -19.12 -16.95
CA LEU A 481 -2.40 -17.93 -16.36
C LEU A 481 -1.91 -18.25 -14.94
#